data_AF-A0A151JHX4-F1
#
_entry.id   AF-A0A151JHX4-F1
#
_cell.length_a   1.000
_cell.length_b   1.000
_cell.length_c   1.000
_cell.angle_alpha   90.00
_cell.angle_beta   90.00
_cell.angle_gamma   90.00
#
_symmetry.space_group_name_H-M   'P 1'
#
loop_
_entity.id
_entity.type
_entity.pdbx_description
1 polymer ?
#
loop_
_entity_poly.entity_id
_entity_poly.type
_entity_poly.pdbx_seq_one_letter_code
_entity_poly.pdbx_strand_id
1 'polypeptide(L)'
;MSWYLPIEEQRKLLARYVECASGRTHELLLICLNAFPHPISHAQLMAELGIKNQKTFISLMRNANLLVEISRTGSGAHDYYYLLGGYEFKQSLISRWIGNKMGAEPK
;
A
#
# COMPACT_ATOMS: atom_id res chain seq x y z
N MET A 1 -16.93 5.60 -17.04
CA MET A 1 -15.99 4.59 -17.56
C MET A 1 -14.86 4.44 -16.54
N SER A 2 -14.81 3.32 -15.82
CA SER A 2 -13.65 3.00 -14.97
C SER A 2 -12.63 2.32 -15.89
N TRP A 3 -11.55 3.03 -16.24
CA TRP A 3 -10.46 2.45 -17.02
C TRP A 3 -9.64 1.55 -16.10
N TYR A 4 -9.80 0.25 -16.24
CA TYR A 4 -9.02 -0.72 -15.47
C TYR A 4 -7.69 -0.97 -16.17
N LEU A 5 -6.61 -0.43 -15.62
CA LEU A 5 -5.25 -0.77 -16.07
C LEU A 5 -4.90 -2.20 -15.64
N PRO A 6 -4.25 -3.03 -16.47
CA PRO A 6 -3.68 -4.31 -16.03
C PRO A 6 -2.67 -4.12 -14.90
N ILE A 7 -2.55 -5.08 -13.97
CA ILE A 7 -1.67 -4.99 -12.78
C ILE A 7 -0.24 -4.57 -13.12
N GLU A 8 0.32 -5.06 -14.23
CA GLU A 8 1.65 -4.68 -14.69
C GLU A 8 1.76 -3.20 -15.08
N GLU A 9 0.73 -2.66 -15.75
CA GLU A 9 0.68 -1.23 -16.09
C GLU A 9 0.47 -0.37 -14.83
N GLN A 10 -0.30 -0.87 -13.86
CA GLN A 10 -0.41 -0.22 -12.55
C GLN A 10 0.94 -0.18 -11.83
N ARG A 11 1.68 -1.30 -11.83
CA ARG A 11 3.02 -1.40 -11.23
C ARG A 11 3.98 -0.41 -11.88
N LYS A 12 3.99 -0.31 -13.22
CA LYS A 12 4.84 0.66 -13.96
C LYS A 12 4.49 2.10 -13.60
N LEU A 13 3.19 2.43 -13.50
CA LEU A 13 2.75 3.77 -13.10
C LEU A 13 3.17 4.08 -11.67
N LEU A 14 2.96 3.15 -10.74
CA LEU A 14 3.37 3.28 -9.34
C LEU A 14 4.89 3.45 -9.20
N ALA A 15 5.69 2.71 -9.99
CA ALA A 15 7.14 2.82 -9.99
C ALA A 15 7.62 4.25 -10.30
N ARG A 16 6.96 4.96 -11.23
CA ARG A 16 7.29 6.37 -11.54
C ARG A 16 7.08 7.29 -10.35
N TYR A 17 6.04 7.07 -9.55
CA TYR A 17 5.84 7.84 -8.32
C TYR A 17 6.89 7.51 -7.25
N VAL A 18 7.33 6.24 -7.17
CA VAL A 18 8.41 5.83 -6.28
C VAL A 18 9.72 6.53 -6.67
N GLU A 19 10.05 6.59 -7.95
CA GLU A 19 11.24 7.28 -8.47
C GLU A 19 11.29 8.78 -8.14
N CYS A 20 10.15 9.43 -7.96
CA CYS A 20 10.07 10.82 -7.52
C CYS A 20 10.35 11.03 -6.03
N ALA A 21 10.35 9.96 -5.23
CA ALA A 21 10.63 10.02 -3.80
C ALA A 21 12.12 9.90 -3.51
N SER A 22 12.53 10.35 -2.32
CA SER A 22 13.91 10.21 -1.83
C SER A 22 13.97 9.77 -0.38
N GLY A 23 15.13 9.22 0.01
CA GLY A 23 15.43 8.78 1.38
C GLY A 23 14.40 7.79 1.93
N ARG A 24 13.95 8.04 3.17
CA ARG A 24 13.02 7.16 3.88
C ARG A 24 11.66 7.02 3.19
N THR A 25 11.20 8.06 2.49
CA THR A 25 9.94 8.02 1.74
C THR A 25 10.07 7.07 0.55
N HIS A 26 11.21 7.11 -0.15
CA HIS A 26 11.52 6.17 -1.23
C HIS A 26 11.56 4.73 -0.73
N GLU A 27 12.24 4.47 0.40
CA GLU A 27 12.30 3.12 0.99
C GLU A 27 10.91 2.58 1.36
N LEU A 28 10.07 3.38 2.01
CA LEU A 28 8.68 2.99 2.32
C LEU A 28 7.89 2.65 1.04
N LEU A 29 7.96 3.51 0.03
CA LEU A 29 7.23 3.31 -1.22
C LEU A 29 7.73 2.10 -2.00
N LEU A 30 9.04 1.84 -1.99
CA LEU A 30 9.64 0.68 -2.63
C LEU A 30 9.18 -0.63 -1.97
N ILE A 31 9.15 -0.69 -0.63
CA ILE A 31 8.60 -1.85 0.11
C ILE A 31 7.14 -2.10 -0.29
N CYS A 32 6.32 -1.04 -0.30
CA CYS A 32 4.91 -1.14 -0.68
C CYS A 32 4.73 -1.55 -2.16
N LEU A 33 5.61 -1.10 -3.07
CA LEU A 33 5.60 -1.49 -4.49
C LEU A 33 5.99 -2.96 -4.68
N ASN A 34 6.94 -3.46 -3.89
CA ASN A 34 7.36 -4.86 -3.93
C ASN A 34 6.23 -5.79 -3.45
N ALA A 35 5.44 -5.36 -2.47
CA ALA A 35 4.27 -6.11 -2.00
C ALA A 35 3.08 -6.07 -2.98
N PHE A 36 2.95 -5.00 -3.77
CA PHE A 36 1.87 -4.82 -4.75
C PHE A 36 1.74 -6.03 -5.69
N PRO A 37 0.53 -6.50 -6.05
CA PRO A 37 -0.79 -5.94 -5.73
C PRO A 37 -1.34 -6.38 -4.37
N HIS A 38 -0.57 -7.10 -3.55
CA HIS A 38 -0.99 -7.53 -2.24
C HIS A 38 -0.70 -6.45 -1.20
N PRO A 39 -1.55 -6.32 -0.17
CA PRO A 39 -1.29 -5.37 0.90
C PRO A 39 -0.25 -5.93 1.88
N ILE A 40 0.59 -5.05 2.42
CA ILE A 40 1.61 -5.38 3.43
C ILE A 40 1.07 -5.10 4.83
N SER A 41 1.36 -5.98 5.80
CA SER A 41 0.91 -5.74 7.18
C SER A 41 1.71 -4.61 7.84
N HIS A 42 1.11 -3.93 8.82
CA HIS A 42 1.79 -2.90 9.59
C HIS A 42 3.07 -3.41 10.27
N ALA A 43 3.04 -4.63 10.82
CA ALA A 43 4.18 -5.24 11.48
C ALA A 43 5.33 -5.51 10.51
N GLN A 44 5.04 -6.06 9.32
CA GLN A 44 6.03 -6.28 8.27
C GLN A 44 6.65 -4.96 7.78
N LEU A 45 5.80 -3.97 7.49
CA LEU A 45 6.27 -2.67 7.00
C LEU A 45 7.16 -1.96 8.03
N MET A 46 6.78 -1.99 9.31
CA MET A 46 7.60 -1.44 10.41
C MET A 46 8.94 -2.17 10.56
N ALA A 47 8.93 -3.51 10.44
CA ALA A 47 10.13 -4.33 10.54
C ALA A 47 11.11 -4.08 9.39
N GLU A 48 10.63 -4.07 8.14
CA GLU A 48 11.45 -3.80 6.96
C GLU A 48 12.01 -2.37 6.96
N LEU A 49 11.25 -1.42 7.46
CA LEU A 49 11.71 -0.04 7.65
C LEU A 49 12.66 0.12 8.84
N GLY A 50 12.70 -0.83 9.79
CA GLY A 50 13.45 -0.67 11.04
C GLY A 50 12.94 0.49 11.92
N ILE A 51 11.68 0.92 11.78
CA ILE A 51 11.11 2.00 12.59
C ILE A 51 10.55 1.40 13.88
N LYS A 52 11.01 1.93 15.03
CA LYS A 52 10.46 1.56 16.35
C LYS A 52 9.44 2.57 16.88
N ASN A 53 9.40 3.77 16.33
CA ASN A 53 8.57 4.87 16.81
C ASN A 53 7.38 5.12 15.89
N GLN A 54 6.16 4.95 16.42
CA GLN A 54 4.93 5.17 15.68
C GLN A 54 4.77 6.59 15.15
N LYS A 55 5.25 7.61 15.87
CA LYS A 55 5.18 9.01 15.41
C LYS A 55 6.02 9.21 14.14
N THR A 56 7.22 8.65 14.11
CA THR A 56 8.09 8.67 12.93
C THR A 56 7.42 7.98 11.74
N PHE A 57 6.80 6.83 11.98
CA PHE A 57 6.05 6.12 10.95
C PHE A 57 4.87 6.94 10.41
N ILE A 58 4.09 7.57 11.28
CA ILE A 58 2.95 8.43 10.87
C ILE A 58 3.43 9.62 10.02
N SER A 59 4.51 10.29 10.42
CA SER A 59 5.08 11.38 9.64
C SER A 59 5.57 10.90 8.26
N LEU A 60 6.20 9.73 8.21
CA LEU A 60 6.68 9.13 6.97
C LEU A 60 5.52 8.77 6.02
N MET A 61 4.48 8.13 6.56
CA MET A 61 3.25 7.81 5.84
C MET A 61 2.56 9.06 5.29
N ARG A 62 2.54 10.15 6.05
CA ARG A 62 1.98 11.44 5.57
C ARG A 62 2.76 11.96 4.37
N ASN A 63 4.09 11.94 4.44
CA ASN A 63 4.94 12.41 3.35
C ASN A 63 4.79 11.55 2.09
N ALA A 64 4.71 10.23 2.24
CA ALA A 64 4.49 9.32 1.13
C ALA A 64 3.13 9.53 0.46
N ASN A 65 2.07 9.75 1.26
CA ASN A 65 0.73 10.05 0.77
C ASN A 65 0.61 11.37 0.00
N LEU A 66 1.60 12.27 0.07
CA LEU A 66 1.65 13.46 -0.82
C LEU A 66 2.04 13.10 -2.25
N LEU A 67 2.76 11.99 -2.45
CA LEU A 67 3.25 11.56 -3.75
C LEU A 67 2.31 10.53 -4.38
N VAL A 68 1.89 9.54 -3.60
CA VAL A 68 1.12 8.41 -4.06
C VAL A 68 0.27 7.87 -2.91
N GLU A 69 -0.96 7.49 -3.22
CA GLU A 69 -1.89 7.08 -2.18
C GLU A 69 -1.50 5.73 -1.59
N ILE A 70 -1.51 5.63 -0.26
CA ILE A 70 -1.38 4.38 0.46
C ILE A 70 -2.66 4.15 1.25
N SER A 71 -3.49 3.24 0.75
CA SER A 71 -4.75 2.89 1.42
C SER A 71 -4.46 1.99 2.62
N ARG A 72 -5.16 2.25 3.73
CA ARG A 72 -5.11 1.44 4.95
C ARG A 72 -6.44 0.67 5.09
N THR A 73 -6.36 -0.64 5.31
CA THR A 73 -7.51 -1.51 5.58
C THR A 73 -7.30 -2.36 6.84
N GLY A 74 -8.37 -2.83 7.47
CA GLY A 74 -8.36 -3.68 8.67
C GLY A 74 -9.11 -3.09 9.86
N SER A 75 -9.63 -3.98 10.71
CA SER A 75 -10.36 -3.64 11.94
C SER A 75 -9.60 -4.15 13.17
N GLY A 76 -9.10 -3.24 14.02
CA GLY A 76 -8.44 -3.59 15.29
C GLY A 76 -7.09 -2.89 15.48
N ALA A 77 -6.55 -2.86 16.69
CA ALA A 77 -5.39 -2.04 17.06
C ALA A 77 -4.04 -2.46 16.41
N HIS A 78 -3.96 -3.68 15.88
CA HIS A 78 -2.72 -4.31 15.39
C HIS A 78 -2.83 -4.99 14.02
N ASP A 79 -4.04 -5.16 13.48
CA ASP A 79 -4.30 -5.88 12.22
C ASP A 79 -4.64 -4.92 11.07
N TYR A 80 -3.77 -3.93 10.84
CA TYR A 80 -3.90 -3.06 9.66
C TYR A 80 -2.94 -3.47 8.56
N TYR A 81 -3.41 -3.31 7.34
CA TYR A 81 -2.65 -3.55 6.12
C TYR A 81 -2.61 -2.30 5.25
N TYR A 82 -1.52 -2.14 4.51
CA TYR A 82 -1.27 -1.01 3.62
C TYR A 82 -1.21 -1.50 2.18
N LEU A 83 -1.93 -0.84 1.29
CA LEU A 83 -1.89 -1.09 -0.13
C LEU A 83 -1.43 0.16 -0.86
N LEU A 84 -0.37 0.03 -1.65
CA LEU A 84 0.04 1.09 -2.57
C LEU A 84 -1.00 1.20 -3.68
N GLY A 85 -1.53 2.40 -3.85
CA GLY A 85 -2.53 2.69 -4.86
C GLY A 85 -2.37 4.10 -5.39
N GLY A 86 -3.40 4.59 -6.05
CA GLY A 86 -3.48 5.92 -6.62
C GLY A 86 -4.95 6.26 -6.75
N TYR A 87 -5.27 7.53 -6.96
CA TYR A 87 -6.65 8.02 -6.97
C TYR A 87 -7.57 7.26 -7.95
N GLU A 88 -7.01 6.68 -9.02
CA GLU A 88 -7.73 5.86 -10.01
C GLU A 88 -7.97 4.40 -9.55
N PHE A 89 -7.20 3.90 -8.58
CA PHE A 89 -7.20 2.51 -8.12
C PHE A 89 -8.11 2.24 -6.90
N LYS A 90 -8.62 3.30 -6.26
CA LYS A 90 -9.36 3.26 -4.98
C LYS A 90 -10.46 2.22 -4.87
N GLN A 91 -11.21 1.95 -5.94
CA GLN A 91 -12.36 1.04 -5.85
C GLN A 91 -12.08 -0.41 -6.26
N SER A 92 -11.11 -0.69 -7.13
CA SER A 92 -11.02 -2.01 -7.77
C SER A 92 -10.09 -2.98 -7.03
N LEU A 93 -8.97 -2.52 -6.47
CA LEU A 93 -7.98 -3.41 -5.86
C LEU A 93 -8.33 -3.82 -4.43
N ILE A 94 -8.78 -2.86 -3.62
CA ILE A 94 -9.20 -3.12 -2.24
C ILE A 94 -10.42 -4.04 -2.24
N SER A 95 -11.42 -3.75 -3.09
CA SER A 95 -12.62 -4.59 -3.22
C SER A 95 -12.30 -5.99 -3.75
N ARG A 96 -11.33 -6.13 -4.67
CA ARG A 96 -10.88 -7.45 -5.16
C ARG A 96 -10.11 -8.23 -4.10
N TRP A 97 -9.27 -7.58 -3.28
CA TRP A 97 -8.61 -8.24 -2.17
C TRP A 97 -9.59 -8.65 -1.07
N ILE A 98 -10.51 -7.75 -0.68
CA ILE A 98 -11.58 -8.06 0.28
C ILE A 98 -12.48 -9.17 -0.26
N GLY A 99 -12.88 -9.12 -1.53
CA GLY A 99 -13.67 -10.17 -2.19
C GLY A 99 -12.96 -11.52 -2.21
N ASN A 100 -11.66 -11.56 -2.51
CA ASN A 100 -10.86 -12.79 -2.45
C ASN A 100 -10.64 -13.31 -1.02
N LYS A 101 -10.65 -12.44 0.00
CA LYS A 101 -10.54 -12.83 1.42
C LYS A 101 -11.89 -13.25 2.03
N MET A 102 -13.00 -12.67 1.57
CA MET A 102 -14.37 -12.97 2.03
C MET A 102 -15.00 -14.15 1.26
N GLY A 103 -14.49 -14.49 0.07
CA GLY A 103 -14.87 -15.71 -0.67
C GLY A 103 -14.11 -16.98 -0.23
N ALA A 104 -13.24 -16.87 0.77
CA ALA A 104 -12.60 -18.00 1.43
C ALA A 104 -13.32 -18.32 2.75
N GLU A 105 -14.61 -18.67 2.67
CA GLU A 105 -15.24 -19.44 3.75
C GLU A 105 -14.65 -20.85 3.76
N PRO A 106 -14.13 -21.36 4.90
CA PRO A 106 -13.80 -22.76 5.02
C PRO A 106 -15.10 -23.55 5.25
N LYS A 107 -15.54 -24.25 4.20
CA LYS A 107 -16.60 -25.29 4.16
C LYS A 107 -18.02 -24.89 4.58
#